data_AF-A0A0N0CWT6-F1
#
_entry.id   AF-A0A0N0CWT6-F1
#
_cell.length_a   1.000
_cell.length_b   1.000
_cell.length_c   1.000
_cell.angle_alpha   90.00
_cell.angle_beta   90.00
_cell.angle_gamma   90.00
#
_symmetry.space_group_name_H-M   'P 1'
#
loop_
_entity.id
_entity.type
_entity.pdbx_description
1 polymer ?
#
loop_
_entity_poly.entity_id
_entity_poly.type
_entity_poly.pdbx_seq_one_letter_code
_entity_poly.pdbx_strand_id
1 'polypeptide(L)'
;MNDIKRALKEVLEDTKRFSQQSEDTVIQRIHQPQRKKWGVPFITVSFIALFLFFLGAYLWQPNQQAQFTRYFQEKMGDADYQVIFQEFNSLKDNDALVAFIQQEEDTEKIYLAYFDYQKKWRWLQTTGTQSKPYQGKESWTSTAQEPFMYAGVIDATEISQIIVGKQQATQIALQGNLVYWFAVSDKAARIIAKRTDNTWERLTELQSSNEPTYNIPIIDTLSDMQQVIELKTDTMDRGNREYYQSPIVIDPQFTKLERGDVITYTTQDGQQTISRVLGLPHETVEIINGTVVINTVSFAHPFMFATIMGETVYESYGEKLGTHLMNREAAKKTFFYSFPFTQLSQTQIFVVPDNWAGGVIEVISLGQVNAKVLGYKGE
;
A
#
# COMPACT_ATOMS: atom_id res chain seq x y z
N MET A 1 -12.75 35.99 -23.55
CA MET A 1 -12.66 36.01 -22.08
C MET A 1 -13.01 34.64 -21.46
N ASN A 2 -12.67 33.52 -22.12
CA ASN A 2 -12.91 32.15 -21.62
C ASN A 2 -11.66 31.24 -21.61
N ASP A 3 -10.58 31.60 -22.31
CA ASP A 3 -9.35 30.80 -22.28
C ASP A 3 -8.48 31.04 -21.04
N ILE A 4 -8.58 32.23 -20.43
CA ILE A 4 -7.84 32.56 -19.21
C ILE A 4 -8.44 31.82 -18.00
N LYS A 5 -9.77 31.60 -17.95
CA LYS A 5 -10.41 30.81 -16.87
C LYS A 5 -10.12 29.32 -16.99
N ARG A 6 -9.88 28.80 -18.21
CA ARG A 6 -9.48 27.40 -18.43
C ARG A 6 -8.01 27.17 -18.05
N ALA A 7 -7.12 28.08 -18.46
CA ALA A 7 -5.71 28.03 -18.07
C ALA A 7 -5.50 28.24 -16.56
N LEU A 8 -6.30 29.08 -15.90
CA LEU A 8 -6.22 29.25 -14.43
C LEU A 8 -6.78 28.04 -13.66
N LYS A 9 -7.75 27.31 -14.23
CA LYS A 9 -8.29 26.09 -13.62
C LYS A 9 -7.30 24.91 -13.75
N GLU A 10 -6.61 24.79 -14.88
CA GLU A 10 -5.52 23.82 -15.06
C GLU A 10 -4.31 24.11 -14.16
N VAL A 11 -4.01 25.39 -13.87
CA VAL A 11 -2.87 25.77 -13.00
C VAL A 11 -3.21 25.66 -11.50
N LEU A 12 -4.49 25.70 -11.12
CA LEU A 12 -4.94 25.64 -9.72
C LEU A 12 -5.43 24.26 -9.27
N GLU A 13 -5.64 23.31 -10.19
CA GLU A 13 -5.95 21.90 -9.88
C GLU A 13 -4.72 20.97 -10.01
N ASP A 14 -3.54 21.54 -10.26
CA ASP A 14 -2.28 20.82 -10.41
C ASP A 14 -1.77 20.36 -9.03
N THR A 15 -2.34 19.24 -8.58
CA THR A 15 -1.87 18.39 -7.49
C THR A 15 -0.45 17.94 -7.78
N LYS A 16 0.53 18.75 -7.38
CA LYS A 16 1.96 18.45 -7.42
C LYS A 16 2.27 17.24 -6.53
N ARG A 17 2.06 16.05 -7.10
CA ARG A 17 2.78 14.78 -6.88
C ARG A 17 2.24 13.63 -7.75
N PHE A 18 1.18 13.82 -8.54
CA PHE A 18 0.56 12.74 -9.31
C PHE A 18 0.24 13.08 -10.77
N SER A 19 1.17 13.72 -11.49
CA SER A 19 1.08 13.74 -12.96
C SER A 19 1.65 12.45 -13.56
N GLN A 20 1.11 11.98 -14.68
CA GLN A 20 1.66 10.85 -15.43
C GLN A 20 3.14 11.08 -15.83
N GLN A 21 3.51 12.35 -16.00
CA GLN A 21 4.90 12.78 -16.19
C GLN A 21 5.78 12.50 -14.97
N SER A 22 5.23 12.57 -13.75
CA SER A 22 5.94 12.21 -12.50
C SER A 22 6.19 10.70 -12.43
N GLU A 23 5.21 9.88 -12.85
CA GLU A 23 5.33 8.42 -12.96
C GLU A 23 6.43 8.03 -13.96
N ASP A 24 6.42 8.61 -15.16
CA ASP A 24 7.45 8.38 -16.17
C ASP A 24 8.83 8.88 -15.70
N THR A 25 8.89 9.97 -14.94
CA THR A 25 10.14 10.51 -14.40
C THR A 25 10.75 9.59 -13.34
N VAL A 26 9.94 8.96 -12.49
CA VAL A 26 10.43 7.99 -11.49
C VAL A 26 10.92 6.72 -12.19
N ILE A 27 10.15 6.18 -13.14
CA ILE A 27 10.56 5.02 -13.95
C ILE A 27 11.84 5.31 -14.74
N GLN A 28 11.98 6.51 -15.32
CA GLN A 28 13.20 6.91 -16.03
C GLN A 28 14.41 7.12 -15.11
N ARG A 29 14.23 7.63 -13.88
CA ARG A 29 15.33 7.81 -12.91
C ARG A 29 15.89 6.50 -12.40
N ILE A 30 15.07 5.44 -12.32
CA ILE A 30 15.53 4.08 -11.99
C ILE A 30 16.49 3.55 -13.07
N HIS A 31 16.39 4.06 -14.31
CA HIS A 31 17.15 3.56 -15.46
C HIS A 31 18.29 4.48 -15.96
N GLN A 32 18.58 5.64 -15.34
CA GLN A 32 19.62 6.57 -15.83
C GLN A 32 20.63 7.05 -14.77
N PRO A 33 21.95 7.05 -15.06
CA PRO A 33 22.97 7.66 -14.21
C PRO A 33 22.99 9.20 -14.32
N GLN A 34 23.10 9.89 -13.18
CA GLN A 34 22.95 11.35 -13.09
C GLN A 34 24.07 12.13 -13.79
N ARG A 35 23.71 13.12 -14.62
CA ARG A 35 24.63 14.12 -15.20
C ARG A 35 24.45 15.50 -14.57
N LYS A 36 25.60 16.15 -14.33
CA LYS A 36 25.77 17.49 -13.71
C LYS A 36 25.30 18.59 -14.67
N LYS A 37 24.44 19.52 -14.20
CA LYS A 37 23.97 20.67 -14.99
C LYS A 37 24.86 21.90 -14.79
N TRP A 38 25.15 22.59 -15.89
CA TRP A 38 25.78 23.91 -15.96
C TRP A 38 24.72 25.01 -16.06
N GLY A 39 25.02 26.17 -15.47
CA GLY A 39 24.12 27.32 -15.35
C GLY A 39 24.14 28.27 -16.55
N VAL A 40 23.08 29.07 -16.68
CA VAL A 40 22.95 30.19 -17.63
C VAL A 40 22.57 31.45 -16.84
N PRO A 41 23.14 32.63 -17.16
CA PRO A 41 22.94 33.85 -16.39
C PRO A 41 21.75 34.71 -16.85
N PHE A 42 21.35 35.54 -15.90
CA PHE A 42 20.32 36.58 -15.81
C PHE A 42 19.96 37.44 -17.04
N ILE A 43 18.68 37.84 -17.07
CA ILE A 43 18.22 39.14 -17.56
C ILE A 43 17.56 39.86 -16.39
N THR A 44 18.12 41.00 -15.99
CA THR A 44 17.62 41.88 -14.94
C THR A 44 17.27 43.20 -15.59
N VAL A 45 16.03 43.68 -15.43
CA VAL A 45 15.65 45.09 -15.18
C VAL A 45 14.11 45.11 -15.08
N SER A 46 13.59 45.85 -14.08
CA SER A 46 12.17 46.06 -13.74
C SER A 46 11.58 45.14 -12.66
N PHE A 47 12.33 44.87 -11.58
CA PHE A 47 11.82 44.17 -10.38
C PHE A 47 11.76 45.04 -9.11
N ILE A 48 12.46 46.18 -9.03
CA ILE A 48 12.72 46.85 -7.74
C ILE A 48 11.46 47.41 -7.07
N ALA A 49 10.49 47.95 -7.83
CA ALA A 49 9.24 48.49 -7.26
C ALA A 49 8.23 47.39 -6.87
N LEU A 50 8.16 46.30 -7.65
CA LEU A 50 7.35 45.12 -7.33
C LEU A 50 7.96 44.32 -6.16
N PHE A 51 9.29 44.26 -6.09
CA PHE A 51 10.04 43.60 -5.02
C PHE A 51 9.85 44.30 -3.66
N LEU A 52 9.79 45.64 -3.62
CA LEU A 52 9.50 46.38 -2.39
C LEU A 52 8.06 46.22 -1.90
N PHE A 53 7.08 46.12 -2.81
CA PHE A 53 5.68 45.86 -2.44
C PHE A 53 5.47 44.39 -2.00
N PHE A 54 6.14 43.43 -2.63
CA PHE A 54 6.18 42.04 -2.19
C PHE A 54 6.95 41.87 -0.86
N LEU A 55 8.06 42.59 -0.63
CA LEU A 55 8.79 42.58 0.64
C LEU A 55 7.95 43.10 1.80
N GLY A 56 7.19 44.19 1.60
CA GLY A 56 6.30 44.75 2.62
C GLY A 56 5.17 43.79 3.01
N ALA A 57 4.58 43.09 2.04
CA ALA A 57 3.56 42.06 2.30
C ALA A 57 4.14 40.77 2.89
N TYR A 58 5.35 40.38 2.50
CA TYR A 58 6.04 39.18 3.00
C TYR A 58 6.51 39.34 4.45
N LEU A 59 6.90 40.56 4.86
CA LEU A 59 7.28 40.87 6.24
C LEU A 59 6.09 41.01 7.19
N TRP A 60 4.86 41.09 6.67
CA TRP A 60 3.64 41.25 7.48
C TRP A 60 2.78 39.99 7.58
N GLN A 61 3.18 38.90 6.93
CA GLN A 61 2.62 37.60 7.26
C GLN A 61 3.25 37.10 8.58
N PRO A 62 2.45 36.83 9.62
CA PRO A 62 2.96 36.16 10.80
C PRO A 62 3.70 34.90 10.34
N ASN A 63 4.98 34.78 10.69
CA ASN A 63 5.79 33.64 10.26
C ASN A 63 5.15 32.36 10.79
N GLN A 64 4.37 31.68 9.93
CA GLN A 64 3.62 30.48 10.28
C GLN A 64 4.54 29.39 10.84
N GLN A 65 5.79 29.34 10.38
CA GLN A 65 6.81 28.42 10.88
C GLN A 65 7.23 28.74 12.31
N ALA A 66 7.34 30.04 12.66
CA ALA A 66 7.63 30.44 14.04
C ALA A 66 6.45 30.14 14.97
N GLN A 67 5.21 30.34 14.50
CA GLN A 67 4.02 29.92 15.24
C GLN A 67 3.96 28.40 15.42
N PHE A 68 4.32 27.65 14.37
CA PHE A 68 4.38 26.21 14.40
C PHE A 68 5.39 25.72 15.43
N THR A 69 6.60 26.26 15.40
CA THR A 69 7.68 25.86 16.30
C THR A 69 7.26 26.05 17.77
N ARG A 70 6.64 27.19 18.09
CA ARG A 70 6.11 27.45 19.45
C ARG A 70 4.99 26.48 19.81
N TYR A 71 4.04 26.27 18.90
CA TYR A 71 2.94 25.33 19.11
C TYR A 71 3.44 23.89 19.35
N PHE A 72 4.41 23.44 18.55
CA PHE A 72 5.00 22.11 18.68
C PHE A 72 5.75 21.97 20.00
N GLN A 73 6.59 22.95 20.37
CA GLN A 73 7.28 22.98 21.66
C GLN A 73 6.30 22.96 22.84
N GLU A 74 5.24 23.77 22.80
CA GLU A 74 4.18 23.78 23.81
C GLU A 74 3.49 22.41 23.92
N LYS A 75 3.27 21.72 22.79
CA LYS A 75 2.66 20.39 22.76
C LYS A 75 3.55 19.28 23.29
N MET A 76 4.85 19.38 23.06
CA MET A 76 5.80 18.41 23.59
C MET A 76 6.05 18.61 25.09
N GLY A 77 5.84 19.82 25.62
CA GLY A 77 6.03 20.10 27.05
C GLY A 77 7.46 19.81 27.50
N ASP A 78 7.59 19.04 28.59
CA ASP A 78 8.87 18.62 29.16
C ASP A 78 9.39 17.27 28.62
N ALA A 79 8.78 16.72 27.55
CA ALA A 79 9.24 15.47 26.95
C ALA A 79 10.68 15.61 26.43
N ASP A 80 11.47 14.54 26.55
CA ASP A 80 12.78 14.45 25.91
C ASP A 80 12.60 14.00 24.45
N TYR A 81 12.73 14.96 23.52
CA TYR A 81 12.55 14.72 22.10
C TYR A 81 13.59 15.41 21.23
N GLN A 82 13.82 14.84 20.05
CA GLN A 82 14.66 15.39 19.01
C GLN A 82 13.91 15.40 17.67
N VAL A 83 13.70 16.58 17.09
CA VAL A 83 13.17 16.69 15.71
C VAL A 83 14.26 16.28 14.73
N ILE A 84 13.97 15.25 13.92
CA ILE A 84 14.88 14.72 12.89
C ILE A 84 14.41 15.08 11.47
N PHE A 85 13.17 15.52 11.30
CA PHE A 85 12.64 16.02 10.03
C PHE A 85 11.49 16.99 10.25
N GLN A 86 11.42 18.01 9.40
CA GLN A 86 10.31 18.94 9.36
C GLN A 86 10.11 19.47 7.93
N GLU A 87 8.89 19.37 7.43
CA GLU A 87 8.48 19.91 6.13
C GLU A 87 7.16 20.66 6.28
N PHE A 88 7.04 21.81 5.61
CA PHE A 88 5.79 22.58 5.53
C PHE A 88 5.21 22.46 4.12
N ASN A 89 3.88 22.53 4.01
CA ASN A 89 3.18 22.37 2.74
C ASN A 89 3.54 21.03 2.06
N SER A 90 3.57 19.95 2.85
CA SER A 90 3.96 18.61 2.41
C SER A 90 2.88 17.96 1.54
N LEU A 91 1.61 18.03 1.95
CA LEU A 91 0.49 17.51 1.14
C LEU A 91 -0.38 18.63 0.57
N LYS A 92 -0.61 19.69 1.35
CA LYS A 92 -1.45 20.83 0.98
C LYS A 92 -0.91 22.12 1.58
N ASP A 93 -1.37 23.25 1.07
CA ASP A 93 -1.01 24.56 1.61
C ASP A 93 -1.39 24.67 3.09
N ASN A 94 -0.46 25.21 3.88
CA ASN A 94 -0.56 25.42 5.33
C ASN A 94 -0.68 24.13 6.14
N ASP A 95 -0.03 23.04 5.72
CA ASP A 95 0.18 21.87 6.57
C ASP A 95 1.65 21.76 7.02
N ALA A 96 1.92 20.85 7.95
CA ALA A 96 3.27 20.48 8.33
C ALA A 96 3.37 18.99 8.67
N LEU A 97 4.54 18.42 8.36
CA LEU A 97 4.91 17.07 8.70
C LEU A 97 6.19 17.11 9.54
N VAL A 98 6.18 16.42 10.68
CA VAL A 98 7.34 16.35 11.59
C VAL A 98 7.64 14.92 11.93
N ALA A 99 8.91 14.52 11.76
CA ALA A 99 9.41 13.30 12.38
C ALA A 99 10.33 13.64 13.55
N PHE A 100 10.12 12.98 14.68
CA PHE A 100 10.87 13.22 15.89
C PHE A 100 11.11 11.92 16.67
N ILE A 101 12.27 11.85 17.31
CA ILE A 101 12.62 10.81 18.26
C ILE A 101 12.15 11.28 19.63
N GLN A 102 11.54 10.40 20.42
CA GLN A 102 11.17 10.66 21.81
C GLN A 102 11.71 9.53 22.70
N GLN A 103 12.38 9.91 23.78
CA GLN A 103 12.82 8.96 24.80
C GLN A 103 11.66 8.68 25.76
N GLU A 104 11.32 7.41 25.91
CA GLU A 104 10.43 6.89 26.95
C GLU A 104 11.24 6.03 27.92
N GLU A 105 10.69 5.71 29.11
CA GLU A 105 11.42 5.15 30.27
C GLU A 105 12.51 4.12 29.91
N ASP A 106 12.20 3.14 29.05
CA ASP A 106 13.13 2.10 28.60
C ASP A 106 13.21 1.97 27.07
N THR A 107 12.56 2.86 26.31
CA THR A 107 12.47 2.72 24.85
C THR A 107 12.56 4.04 24.13
N GLU A 108 13.33 4.06 23.04
CA GLU A 108 13.35 5.18 22.10
C GLU A 108 12.37 4.89 20.96
N LYS A 109 11.40 5.80 20.75
CA LYS A 109 10.43 5.72 19.65
C LYS A 109 10.62 6.85 18.66
N ILE A 110 10.32 6.57 17.41
CA ILE A 110 10.31 7.56 16.33
C ILE A 110 8.87 7.75 15.88
N TYR A 111 8.42 9.00 15.91
CA TYR A 111 7.07 9.40 15.56
C TYR A 111 7.06 10.19 14.26
N LEU A 112 6.01 10.01 13.46
CA LEU A 112 5.62 10.90 12.37
C LEU A 112 4.30 11.57 12.74
N ALA A 113 4.27 12.89 12.79
CA ALA A 113 3.09 13.67 13.14
C ALA A 113 2.69 14.62 12.00
N TYR A 114 1.38 14.67 11.73
CA TYR A 114 0.78 15.55 10.72
C TYR A 114 -0.02 16.67 11.37
N PHE A 115 0.19 17.88 10.85
CA PHE A 115 -0.40 19.11 11.36
C PHE A 115 -1.08 19.88 10.24
N ASP A 116 -2.17 20.55 10.58
CA ASP A 116 -2.93 21.39 9.65
C ASP A 116 -3.13 22.78 10.26
N TYR A 117 -2.96 23.82 9.46
CA TYR A 117 -3.19 25.20 9.84
C TYR A 117 -4.41 25.77 9.11
N GLN A 118 -5.45 26.08 9.89
CA GLN A 118 -6.63 26.80 9.40
C GLN A 118 -6.66 28.23 9.95
N LYS A 119 -6.77 28.34 11.27
CA LYS A 119 -6.65 29.60 12.03
C LYS A 119 -5.58 29.53 13.11
N LYS A 120 -5.25 28.31 13.52
CA LYS A 120 -4.20 27.91 14.46
C LYS A 120 -3.74 26.52 14.05
N TRP A 121 -2.52 26.16 14.44
CA TRP A 121 -2.01 24.82 14.25
C TRP A 121 -2.85 23.79 15.00
N ARG A 122 -3.10 22.67 14.35
CA ARG A 122 -3.78 21.51 14.92
C ARG A 122 -2.97 20.27 14.64
N TRP A 123 -2.61 19.55 15.69
CA TRP A 123 -2.14 18.18 15.63
C TRP A 123 -3.30 17.28 15.24
N LEU A 124 -3.26 16.66 14.06
CA LEU A 124 -4.36 15.83 13.59
C LEU A 124 -4.15 14.35 13.90
N GLN A 125 -2.93 13.85 13.70
CA GLN A 125 -2.62 12.45 13.88
C GLN A 125 -1.11 12.20 13.99
N THR A 126 -0.79 11.04 14.55
CA THR A 126 0.57 10.52 14.69
C THR A 126 0.58 9.03 14.42
N THR A 127 1.66 8.56 13.83
CA THR A 127 2.03 7.15 13.83
C THR A 127 3.46 7.04 14.35
N GLY A 128 3.88 5.89 14.86
CA GLY A 128 5.21 5.75 15.43
C GLY A 128 5.64 4.31 15.59
N THR A 129 6.95 4.11 15.58
CA THR A 129 7.60 2.81 15.69
C THR A 129 8.76 2.88 16.68
N GLN A 130 9.26 1.72 17.10
CA GLN A 130 10.51 1.67 17.86
C GLN A 130 11.67 2.10 16.96
N SER A 131 12.60 2.87 17.51
CA SER A 131 13.83 3.30 16.82
C SER A 131 14.77 2.15 16.44
N LYS A 132 14.60 1.00 17.12
CA LYS A 132 15.37 -0.22 16.91
C LYS A 132 14.43 -1.37 16.55
N PRO A 133 14.80 -2.22 15.58
CA PRO A 133 14.06 -3.44 15.27
C PRO A 133 13.86 -4.32 16.52
N TYR A 134 12.64 -4.80 16.74
CA TYR A 134 12.37 -5.78 17.80
C TYR A 134 12.75 -7.18 17.28
N GLN A 135 13.68 -7.85 17.95
CA GLN A 135 14.18 -9.18 17.55
C GLN A 135 14.76 -9.22 16.12
N GLY A 136 15.32 -8.11 15.65
CA GLY A 136 15.90 -8.02 14.30
C GLY A 136 14.88 -7.95 13.17
N LYS A 137 13.58 -7.85 13.48
CA LYS A 137 12.53 -7.69 12.46
C LYS A 137 12.17 -6.22 12.26
N GLU A 138 11.99 -5.84 11.01
CA GLU A 138 11.54 -4.49 10.65
C GLU A 138 10.17 -4.22 11.25
N SER A 139 9.99 -3.00 11.77
CA SER A 139 8.74 -2.53 12.34
C SER A 139 8.30 -1.27 11.64
N TRP A 140 7.07 -1.28 11.13
CA TRP A 140 6.43 -0.11 10.55
C TRP A 140 4.97 -0.06 10.95
N THR A 141 4.39 1.12 10.90
CA THR A 141 3.01 1.38 11.26
C THR A 141 2.37 2.31 10.24
N SER A 142 1.04 2.30 10.18
CA SER A 142 0.29 3.26 9.37
C SER A 142 -0.89 3.90 10.11
N THR A 143 -1.39 5.03 9.60
CA THR A 143 -2.66 5.58 10.07
C THR A 143 -3.84 4.98 9.32
N ALA A 144 -4.98 4.84 10.01
CA ALA A 144 -6.19 4.25 9.44
C ALA A 144 -7.03 5.24 8.61
N GLN A 145 -6.66 6.53 8.57
CA GLN A 145 -7.44 7.59 7.94
C GLN A 145 -6.54 8.60 7.23
N GLU A 146 -7.15 9.38 6.34
CA GLU A 146 -6.46 10.42 5.58
C GLU A 146 -5.96 11.58 6.47
N PRO A 147 -4.76 12.12 6.17
CA PRO A 147 -3.80 11.55 5.23
C PRO A 147 -3.17 10.24 5.75
N PHE A 148 -3.06 9.24 4.90
CA PHE A 148 -2.44 7.97 5.26
C PHE A 148 -0.94 8.18 5.42
N MET A 149 -0.46 8.02 6.63
CA MET A 149 0.96 8.09 6.99
C MET A 149 1.50 6.69 7.16
N TYR A 150 2.69 6.45 6.63
CA TYR A 150 3.42 5.19 6.74
C TYR A 150 4.80 5.52 7.27
N ALA A 151 5.24 4.84 8.32
CA ALA A 151 6.55 5.07 8.90
C ALA A 151 7.11 3.78 9.48
N GLY A 152 8.42 3.59 9.35
CA GLY A 152 9.08 2.39 9.85
C GLY A 152 10.58 2.56 9.99
N VAL A 153 11.21 1.54 10.57
CA VAL A 153 12.67 1.41 10.65
C VAL A 153 13.09 0.14 9.91
N ILE A 154 14.12 0.26 9.08
CA ILE A 154 14.73 -0.84 8.31
C ILE A 154 16.24 -0.88 8.55
N ASP A 155 16.84 -2.03 8.30
CA ASP A 155 18.29 -2.15 8.16
C ASP A 155 18.70 -1.87 6.71
N ALA A 156 19.53 -0.86 6.49
CA ALA A 156 20.01 -0.45 5.17
C ALA A 156 20.95 -1.47 4.51
N THR A 157 21.45 -2.47 5.26
CA THR A 157 22.18 -3.60 4.70
C THR A 157 21.27 -4.64 4.07
N GLU A 158 19.99 -4.67 4.46
CA GLU A 158 19.01 -5.61 3.93
C GLU A 158 18.10 -4.96 2.89
N ILE A 159 17.65 -3.72 3.15
CA ILE A 159 16.69 -2.99 2.31
C ILE A 159 17.32 -1.71 1.79
N SER A 160 17.36 -1.58 0.46
CA SER A 160 17.92 -0.42 -0.24
C SER A 160 16.89 0.66 -0.57
N GLN A 161 15.62 0.28 -0.73
CA GLN A 161 14.57 1.19 -1.16
C GLN A 161 13.21 0.78 -0.60
N ILE A 162 12.40 1.77 -0.21
CA ILE A 162 10.97 1.60 0.10
C ILE A 162 10.14 2.43 -0.87
N ILE A 163 9.08 1.82 -1.41
CA ILE A 163 8.09 2.48 -2.25
C ILE A 163 6.72 2.31 -1.60
N VAL A 164 6.00 3.42 -1.45
CA VAL A 164 4.63 3.47 -0.94
C VAL A 164 3.73 3.95 -2.07
N GLY A 165 2.85 3.08 -2.58
CA GLY A 165 2.03 3.34 -3.75
C GLY A 165 2.90 3.56 -4.99
N LYS A 166 3.05 4.83 -5.39
CA LYS A 166 3.89 5.27 -6.52
C LYS A 166 5.07 6.16 -6.10
N GLN A 167 5.22 6.46 -4.81
CA GLN A 167 6.26 7.35 -4.30
C GLN A 167 7.36 6.56 -3.60
N GLN A 168 8.60 6.98 -3.83
CA GLN A 168 9.72 6.53 -3.00
C GLN A 168 9.59 7.18 -1.61
N ALA A 169 9.72 6.38 -0.56
CA ALA A 169 9.68 6.89 0.80
C ALA A 169 10.88 7.80 1.08
N THR A 170 10.66 8.82 1.90
CA THR A 170 11.75 9.61 2.49
C THR A 170 12.50 8.73 3.47
N GLN A 171 13.83 8.77 3.41
CA GLN A 171 14.72 7.98 4.27
C GLN A 171 15.66 8.90 5.05
N ILE A 172 15.78 8.66 6.35
CA ILE A 172 16.63 9.41 7.29
C ILE A 172 17.56 8.40 7.96
N ALA A 173 18.86 8.61 7.79
CA ALA A 173 19.87 7.77 8.45
C ALA A 173 19.79 7.92 9.97
N LEU A 174 19.78 6.79 10.67
CA LEU A 174 19.87 6.71 12.13
C LEU A 174 21.28 6.21 12.53
N GLN A 175 21.46 5.88 13.81
CA GLN A 175 22.71 5.27 14.27
C GLN A 175 22.88 3.84 13.72
N GLY A 176 24.13 3.46 13.41
CA GLY A 176 24.45 2.15 12.83
C GLY A 176 24.03 2.06 11.36
N ASN A 177 23.46 0.92 10.97
CA ASN A 177 22.92 0.69 9.61
C ASN A 177 21.41 0.97 9.53
N LEU A 178 20.81 1.53 10.57
CA LEU A 178 19.37 1.74 10.61
C LEU A 178 18.95 2.98 9.83
N VAL A 179 17.80 2.89 9.17
CA VAL A 179 17.16 3.98 8.44
C VAL A 179 15.72 4.10 8.88
N TYR A 180 15.33 5.28 9.32
CA TYR A 180 13.92 5.64 9.46
C TYR A 180 13.38 6.03 8.10
N TRP A 181 12.29 5.41 7.67
CA TRP A 181 11.62 5.75 6.43
C TRP A 181 10.19 6.19 6.70
N PHE A 182 9.67 7.07 5.85
CA PHE A 182 8.26 7.42 5.87
C PHE A 182 7.74 7.88 4.52
N ALA A 183 6.43 7.78 4.35
CA ALA A 183 5.70 8.36 3.23
C ALA A 183 4.32 8.82 3.71
N VAL A 184 3.72 9.77 2.98
CA VAL A 184 2.38 10.26 3.28
C VAL A 184 1.57 10.32 1.99
N SER A 185 0.34 9.84 2.01
CA SER A 185 -0.54 9.75 0.85
C SER A 185 -1.95 10.20 1.20
N ASP A 186 -2.65 10.75 0.22
CA ASP A 186 -4.08 11.03 0.28
C ASP A 186 -4.94 9.76 0.12
N LYS A 187 -4.33 8.59 -0.10
CA LYS A 187 -5.01 7.31 -0.32
C LYS A 187 -4.24 6.18 0.35
N ALA A 188 -4.94 5.11 0.72
CA ALA A 188 -4.25 3.92 1.18
C ALA A 188 -3.36 3.35 0.06
N ALA A 189 -2.20 2.82 0.41
CA ALA A 189 -1.14 2.53 -0.54
C ALA A 189 -0.41 1.25 -0.17
N ARG A 190 -0.10 0.43 -1.19
CA ARG A 190 0.77 -0.73 -1.02
C ARG A 190 2.18 -0.29 -0.61
N ILE A 191 2.86 -1.09 0.19
CA ILE A 191 4.24 -0.84 0.61
C ILE A 191 5.11 -1.97 0.09
N ILE A 192 6.12 -1.64 -0.70
CA ILE A 192 7.07 -2.61 -1.21
C ILE A 192 8.49 -2.17 -0.86
N ALA A 193 9.35 -3.15 -0.61
CA ALA A 193 10.77 -2.98 -0.34
C ALA A 193 11.58 -3.61 -1.47
N LYS A 194 12.68 -2.94 -1.83
CA LYS A 194 13.75 -3.52 -2.64
C LYS A 194 14.88 -3.94 -1.72
N ARG A 195 15.16 -5.23 -1.66
CA ARG A 195 16.31 -5.77 -0.92
C ARG A 195 17.63 -5.40 -1.61
N THR A 196 18.73 -5.46 -0.87
CA THR A 196 20.08 -5.14 -1.39
C THR A 196 20.56 -6.15 -2.45
N ASP A 197 19.99 -7.35 -2.49
CA ASP A 197 20.19 -8.35 -3.54
C ASP A 197 19.34 -8.10 -4.82
N ASN A 198 18.62 -6.97 -4.87
CA ASN A 198 17.68 -6.55 -5.92
C ASN A 198 16.36 -7.32 -5.99
N THR A 199 16.04 -8.19 -5.04
CA THR A 199 14.70 -8.77 -4.96
C THR A 199 13.69 -7.76 -4.42
N TRP A 200 12.42 -7.93 -4.80
CA TRP A 200 11.32 -7.09 -4.34
C TRP A 200 10.39 -7.90 -3.45
N GLU A 201 9.94 -7.29 -2.36
CA GLU A 201 8.96 -7.89 -1.46
C GLU A 201 7.93 -6.86 -1.02
N ARG A 202 6.78 -7.35 -0.57
CA ARG A 202 5.74 -6.50 0.01
C ARG A 202 5.94 -6.44 1.51
N LEU A 203 6.02 -5.23 2.07
CA LEU A 203 6.10 -5.07 3.50
C LEU A 203 4.71 -5.15 4.13
N THR A 204 4.62 -5.89 5.23
CA THR A 204 3.40 -6.06 6.01
C THR A 204 3.64 -5.63 7.45
N GLU A 205 2.64 -5.07 8.13
CA GLU A 205 2.79 -4.51 9.48
C GLU A 205 3.07 -5.61 10.52
N LEU A 206 2.64 -6.84 10.22
CA LEU A 206 2.89 -8.03 11.01
C LEU A 206 3.72 -9.00 10.18
N GLN A 207 5.04 -8.95 10.32
CA GLN A 207 5.90 -10.06 9.86
C GLN A 207 5.72 -11.28 10.78
N SER A 208 4.63 -12.01 10.55
CA SER A 208 4.57 -13.42 10.96
C SER A 208 5.66 -14.14 10.16
N SER A 209 6.77 -14.49 10.81
CA SER A 209 7.88 -15.26 10.20
C SER A 209 7.49 -16.69 9.82
N ASN A 210 6.24 -17.06 10.06
CA ASN A 210 5.66 -18.32 9.65
C ASN A 210 4.56 -17.97 8.65
N GLU A 211 4.96 -17.56 7.44
CA GLU A 211 4.05 -17.67 6.31
C GLU A 211 3.66 -19.15 6.24
N PRO A 212 2.40 -19.52 6.51
CA PRO A 212 2.02 -20.91 6.42
C PRO A 212 2.30 -21.34 4.98
N THR A 213 3.11 -22.38 4.81
CA THR A 213 3.21 -23.03 3.51
C THR A 213 1.81 -23.49 3.17
N TYR A 214 1.16 -22.82 2.21
CA TYR A 214 -0.19 -23.15 1.78
C TYR A 214 -0.16 -24.43 0.96
N ASN A 215 0.15 -25.54 1.61
CA ASN A 215 0.12 -26.85 1.03
C ASN A 215 -1.35 -27.24 0.88
N ILE A 216 -1.74 -27.58 -0.35
CA ILE A 216 -3.06 -28.14 -0.62
C ILE A 216 -3.06 -29.55 -0.04
N PRO A 217 -3.98 -29.89 0.90
CA PRO A 217 -4.03 -31.22 1.47
C PRO A 217 -4.23 -32.30 0.39
N ILE A 218 -3.66 -33.48 0.61
CA ILE A 218 -3.97 -34.68 -0.17
C ILE A 218 -5.01 -35.48 0.60
N ILE A 219 -6.09 -35.87 -0.07
CA ILE A 219 -7.20 -36.61 0.51
C ILE A 219 -7.24 -38.01 -0.11
N ASP A 220 -6.76 -39.01 0.63
CA ASP A 220 -6.69 -40.40 0.17
C ASP A 220 -7.99 -41.18 0.39
N THR A 221 -8.75 -40.82 1.44
CA THR A 221 -10.01 -41.48 1.79
C THR A 221 -11.16 -40.48 1.76
N LEU A 222 -12.17 -40.76 0.94
CA LEU A 222 -13.36 -39.93 0.79
C LEU A 222 -14.44 -40.38 1.76
N SER A 223 -15.13 -39.43 2.39
CA SER A 223 -16.41 -39.71 3.04
C SER A 223 -17.54 -39.80 2.01
N ASP A 224 -18.67 -40.40 2.39
CA ASP A 224 -19.86 -40.51 1.52
C ASP A 224 -20.42 -39.15 1.09
N MET A 225 -20.05 -38.07 1.78
CA MET A 225 -20.51 -36.70 1.51
C MET A 225 -19.57 -35.96 0.56
N GLN A 226 -18.32 -36.42 0.40
CA GLN A 226 -17.32 -35.76 -0.42
C GLN A 226 -17.43 -36.18 -1.88
N GLN A 227 -17.07 -35.26 -2.77
CA GLN A 227 -17.10 -35.47 -4.21
C GLN A 227 -15.74 -35.13 -4.83
N VAL A 228 -15.45 -35.77 -5.96
CA VAL A 228 -14.27 -35.47 -6.76
C VAL A 228 -14.74 -34.79 -8.02
N ILE A 229 -14.16 -33.63 -8.33
CA ILE A 229 -14.43 -32.93 -9.58
C ILE A 229 -13.13 -32.60 -10.30
N GLU A 230 -13.21 -32.52 -11.63
CA GLU A 230 -12.12 -32.05 -12.47
C GLU A 230 -12.44 -30.62 -12.92
N LEU A 231 -11.81 -29.64 -12.26
CA LEU A 231 -11.96 -28.22 -12.57
C LEU A 231 -10.58 -27.65 -12.93
N LYS A 232 -10.32 -27.51 -14.22
CA LYS A 232 -9.01 -27.06 -14.75
C LYS A 232 -9.03 -25.56 -15.03
N THR A 233 -8.91 -24.74 -13.98
CA THR A 233 -8.78 -23.28 -14.09
C THR A 233 -7.46 -22.80 -13.51
N ASP A 234 -6.97 -21.67 -13.98
CA ASP A 234 -5.77 -21.00 -13.46
C ASP A 234 -6.10 -19.88 -12.44
N THR A 235 -7.37 -19.77 -12.05
CA THR A 235 -7.87 -18.76 -11.10
C THR A 235 -7.21 -18.85 -9.74
N MET A 236 -6.68 -20.01 -9.38
CA MET A 236 -6.01 -20.23 -8.10
C MET A 236 -4.48 -20.35 -8.21
N ASP A 237 -3.90 -20.13 -9.40
CA ASP A 237 -2.46 -20.34 -9.63
C ASP A 237 -1.57 -19.30 -8.91
N ARG A 238 -0.73 -19.77 -8.00
CA ARG A 238 0.27 -18.96 -7.28
C ARG A 238 1.69 -19.27 -7.74
N GLY A 239 1.83 -19.71 -8.99
CA GLY A 239 3.10 -20.07 -9.61
C GLY A 239 3.40 -21.56 -9.60
N ASN A 240 2.60 -22.37 -8.89
CA ASN A 240 2.75 -23.83 -8.82
C ASN A 240 1.53 -24.58 -9.39
N ARG A 241 0.63 -23.89 -10.11
CA ARG A 241 -0.58 -24.47 -10.72
C ARG A 241 -1.50 -25.10 -9.69
N GLU A 242 -1.71 -24.41 -8.58
CA GLU A 242 -2.63 -24.80 -7.52
C GLU A 242 -4.05 -25.09 -8.04
N TYR A 243 -4.65 -26.15 -7.50
CA TYR A 243 -5.95 -26.71 -7.88
C TYR A 243 -6.09 -27.10 -9.36
N TYR A 244 -4.99 -27.12 -10.13
CA TYR A 244 -4.99 -27.51 -11.55
C TYR A 244 -4.39 -28.90 -11.78
N GLN A 245 -3.41 -29.30 -10.97
CA GLN A 245 -2.57 -30.47 -11.26
C GLN A 245 -3.29 -31.82 -11.11
N SER A 246 -4.33 -31.89 -10.30
CA SER A 246 -5.08 -33.12 -10.00
C SER A 246 -6.54 -32.80 -9.72
N PRO A 247 -7.46 -33.78 -9.85
CA PRO A 247 -8.85 -33.61 -9.44
C PRO A 247 -8.93 -33.15 -7.98
N ILE A 248 -9.87 -32.25 -7.71
CA ILE A 248 -10.04 -31.65 -6.38
C ILE A 248 -11.16 -32.39 -5.64
N VAL A 249 -10.96 -32.53 -4.33
CA VAL A 249 -11.99 -33.05 -3.42
C VAL A 249 -12.76 -31.89 -2.84
N ILE A 250 -14.09 -31.98 -2.92
CA ILE A 250 -15.02 -30.95 -2.45
C ILE A 250 -16.00 -31.53 -1.43
N ASP A 251 -16.47 -30.66 -0.53
CA ASP A 251 -17.55 -30.91 0.41
C ASP A 251 -18.75 -30.02 0.08
N PRO A 252 -19.80 -30.55 -0.56
CA PRO A 252 -21.04 -29.82 -0.84
C PRO A 252 -21.94 -29.65 0.40
N GLN A 253 -21.65 -30.33 1.51
CA GLN A 253 -22.45 -30.29 2.75
C GLN A 253 -21.78 -29.48 3.87
N PHE A 254 -20.84 -28.60 3.52
CA PHE A 254 -20.16 -27.73 4.47
C PHE A 254 -21.17 -26.89 5.27
N THR A 255 -20.92 -26.72 6.57
CA THR A 255 -21.83 -26.02 7.49
C THR A 255 -21.43 -24.57 7.74
N LYS A 256 -20.16 -24.24 7.53
CA LYS A 256 -19.59 -22.92 7.82
C LYS A 256 -18.44 -22.63 6.86
N LEU A 257 -18.35 -21.37 6.45
CA LEU A 257 -17.18 -20.83 5.76
C LEU A 257 -16.32 -20.02 6.73
N GLU A 258 -15.02 -20.09 6.51
CA GLU A 258 -14.01 -19.32 7.21
C GLU A 258 -13.21 -18.51 6.21
N ARG A 259 -12.64 -17.38 6.66
CA ARG A 259 -11.76 -16.59 5.81
C ARG A 259 -10.56 -17.45 5.39
N GLY A 260 -10.23 -17.41 4.10
CA GLY A 260 -9.18 -18.22 3.52
C GLY A 260 -9.67 -19.56 2.98
N ASP A 261 -10.92 -19.97 3.25
CA ASP A 261 -11.49 -21.15 2.59
C ASP A 261 -11.50 -20.98 1.08
N VAL A 262 -11.23 -22.06 0.36
CA VAL A 262 -11.38 -22.12 -1.10
C VAL A 262 -12.70 -22.79 -1.40
N ILE A 263 -13.48 -22.19 -2.31
CA ILE A 263 -14.82 -22.67 -2.65
C ILE A 263 -14.98 -22.80 -4.16
N THR A 264 -15.89 -23.67 -4.58
CA THR A 264 -16.47 -23.64 -5.92
C THR A 264 -17.82 -22.95 -5.89
N TYR A 265 -18.13 -22.16 -6.91
CA TYR A 265 -19.40 -21.46 -7.02
C TYR A 265 -19.79 -21.27 -8.50
N THR A 266 -21.07 -20.99 -8.75
CA THR A 266 -21.59 -20.65 -10.07
C THR A 266 -21.62 -19.12 -10.24
N THR A 267 -20.91 -18.60 -11.24
CA THR A 267 -20.92 -17.18 -11.59
C THR A 267 -22.29 -16.74 -12.13
N GLN A 268 -22.51 -15.44 -12.26
CA GLN A 268 -23.77 -14.91 -12.81
C GLN A 268 -24.06 -15.41 -14.24
N ASP A 269 -23.01 -15.71 -15.00
CA ASP A 269 -23.11 -16.25 -16.36
C ASP A 269 -23.34 -17.78 -16.40
N GLY A 270 -23.50 -18.42 -15.24
CA GLY A 270 -23.74 -19.86 -15.12
C GLY A 270 -22.48 -20.73 -15.20
N GLN A 271 -21.29 -20.13 -15.22
CA GLN A 271 -20.03 -20.88 -15.26
C GLN A 271 -19.61 -21.31 -13.85
N GLN A 272 -19.18 -22.55 -13.70
CA GLN A 272 -18.57 -23.02 -12.45
C GLN A 272 -17.11 -22.52 -12.38
N THR A 273 -16.73 -21.97 -11.24
CA THR A 273 -15.37 -21.49 -10.99
C THR A 273 -14.91 -21.80 -9.56
N ILE A 274 -13.68 -21.43 -9.22
CA ILE A 274 -13.04 -21.62 -7.91
C ILE A 274 -12.34 -20.33 -7.48
N SER A 275 -12.53 -19.96 -6.21
CA SER A 275 -12.03 -18.71 -5.62
C SER A 275 -11.86 -18.82 -4.11
N ARG A 276 -11.13 -17.88 -3.49
CA ARG A 276 -10.91 -17.83 -2.05
C ARG A 276 -11.90 -16.88 -1.37
N VAL A 277 -12.47 -17.30 -0.26
CA VAL A 277 -13.34 -16.47 0.58
C VAL A 277 -12.47 -15.51 1.39
N LEU A 278 -12.56 -14.22 1.08
CA LEU A 278 -11.81 -13.18 1.79
C LEU A 278 -12.68 -12.27 2.63
N GLY A 279 -14.00 -12.20 2.43
CA GLY A 279 -14.91 -11.45 3.30
C GLY A 279 -16.12 -12.30 3.69
N LEU A 280 -16.49 -12.24 4.96
CA LEU A 280 -17.59 -12.99 5.56
C LEU A 280 -18.82 -12.10 5.76
N PRO A 281 -20.01 -12.67 6.01
CA PRO A 281 -21.22 -11.89 6.24
C PRO A 281 -21.03 -10.83 7.33
N HIS A 282 -21.67 -9.67 7.15
CA HIS A 282 -21.60 -8.50 8.02
C HIS A 282 -20.25 -7.74 8.07
N GLU A 283 -19.24 -8.17 7.33
CA GLU A 283 -17.99 -7.44 7.23
C GLU A 283 -18.06 -6.30 6.20
N THR A 284 -17.19 -5.31 6.34
CA THR A 284 -16.89 -4.37 5.27
C THR A 284 -15.67 -4.85 4.50
N VAL A 285 -15.70 -4.70 3.18
CA VAL A 285 -14.58 -5.04 2.29
C VAL A 285 -14.26 -3.90 1.35
N GLU A 286 -12.99 -3.73 1.03
CA GLU A 286 -12.49 -2.81 0.03
C GLU A 286 -11.19 -3.39 -0.56
N ILE A 287 -10.86 -3.03 -1.79
CA ILE A 287 -9.50 -3.23 -2.31
C ILE A 287 -8.91 -1.88 -2.63
N ILE A 288 -7.73 -1.61 -2.06
CA ILE A 288 -7.01 -0.37 -2.28
C ILE A 288 -5.63 -0.70 -2.84
N ASN A 289 -5.40 -0.34 -4.11
CA ASN A 289 -4.12 -0.54 -4.81
C ASN A 289 -3.61 -1.99 -4.70
N GLY A 290 -4.48 -2.97 -4.98
CA GLY A 290 -4.14 -4.39 -4.90
C GLY A 290 -3.91 -4.90 -3.48
N THR A 291 -4.54 -4.27 -2.48
CA THR A 291 -4.57 -4.72 -1.08
C THR A 291 -6.01 -4.93 -0.67
N VAL A 292 -6.38 -6.12 -0.20
CA VAL A 292 -7.70 -6.35 0.41
C VAL A 292 -7.69 -5.80 1.83
N VAL A 293 -8.71 -5.00 2.15
CA VAL A 293 -8.96 -4.40 3.46
C VAL A 293 -10.32 -4.90 3.95
N ILE A 294 -10.39 -5.42 5.18
CA ILE A 294 -11.64 -5.91 5.78
C ILE A 294 -11.84 -5.23 7.12
N ASN A 295 -13.04 -4.70 7.38
CA ASN A 295 -13.35 -4.00 8.63
C ASN A 295 -12.32 -2.91 8.95
N THR A 296 -11.87 -2.17 7.94
CA THR A 296 -10.80 -1.14 8.00
C THR A 296 -9.41 -1.66 8.44
N VAL A 297 -9.24 -2.98 8.55
CA VAL A 297 -7.97 -3.63 8.90
C VAL A 297 -7.38 -4.27 7.64
N SER A 298 -6.11 -4.00 7.37
CA SER A 298 -5.35 -4.73 6.36
C SER A 298 -4.72 -5.97 6.99
N PHE A 299 -4.93 -7.13 6.37
CA PHE A 299 -4.31 -8.37 6.81
C PHE A 299 -3.05 -8.65 6.00
N ALA A 300 -1.98 -8.99 6.72
CA ALA A 300 -0.65 -9.30 6.21
C ALA A 300 -0.55 -10.72 5.60
N HIS A 301 -1.53 -11.16 4.82
CA HIS A 301 -1.49 -12.49 4.20
C HIS A 301 -1.26 -12.40 2.69
N PRO A 302 -0.43 -13.27 2.07
CA PRO A 302 -0.15 -13.21 0.64
C PRO A 302 -1.40 -13.24 -0.26
N PHE A 303 -2.42 -14.01 0.13
CA PHE A 303 -3.68 -14.09 -0.62
C PHE A 303 -4.55 -12.81 -0.50
N MET A 304 -4.19 -11.86 0.36
CA MET A 304 -4.84 -10.55 0.49
C MET A 304 -4.27 -9.52 -0.48
N PHE A 305 -3.30 -9.93 -1.29
CA PHE A 305 -2.59 -9.07 -2.20
C PHE A 305 -2.87 -9.46 -3.65
N ALA A 306 -2.92 -8.44 -4.51
CA ALA A 306 -2.95 -8.66 -5.94
C ALA A 306 -1.76 -9.53 -6.35
N THR A 307 -2.10 -10.66 -6.98
CA THR A 307 -1.12 -11.69 -7.33
C THR A 307 -1.34 -12.12 -8.78
N ILE A 308 -0.25 -12.26 -9.53
CA ILE A 308 -0.25 -12.84 -10.88
C ILE A 308 0.84 -13.90 -10.93
N MET A 309 0.46 -15.16 -11.17
CA MET A 309 1.41 -16.29 -11.28
C MET A 309 2.38 -16.37 -10.08
N GLY A 310 1.88 -16.12 -8.87
CA GLY A 310 2.65 -16.16 -7.63
C GLY A 310 3.39 -14.87 -7.25
N GLU A 311 3.48 -13.89 -8.15
CA GLU A 311 4.12 -12.60 -7.85
C GLU A 311 3.11 -11.64 -7.21
N THR A 312 3.40 -11.13 -6.02
CA THR A 312 2.58 -10.13 -5.30
C THR A 312 3.05 -8.68 -5.53
N VAL A 313 4.18 -8.52 -6.22
CA VAL A 313 4.82 -7.23 -6.50
C VAL A 313 4.98 -7.05 -8.02
N TYR A 314 4.41 -5.95 -8.53
CA TYR A 314 4.43 -5.62 -9.96
C TYR A 314 5.86 -5.49 -10.52
N GLU A 315 6.77 -4.89 -9.74
CA GLU A 315 8.17 -4.68 -10.09
C GLU A 315 8.89 -6.03 -10.27
N SER A 316 8.73 -6.95 -9.31
CA SER A 316 9.22 -8.35 -9.41
C SER A 316 8.69 -9.03 -10.67
N TYR A 317 7.36 -8.96 -10.88
CA TYR A 317 6.71 -9.55 -12.05
C TYR A 317 7.25 -8.98 -13.38
N GLY A 318 7.45 -7.67 -13.44
CA GLY A 318 8.00 -6.98 -14.60
C GLY A 318 9.45 -7.35 -14.89
N GLU A 319 10.28 -7.47 -13.85
CA GLU A 319 11.68 -7.91 -13.96
C GLU A 319 11.78 -9.37 -14.41
N LYS A 320 10.97 -10.27 -13.82
CA LYS A 320 10.91 -11.70 -14.16
C LYS A 320 10.56 -11.96 -15.61
N LEU A 321 9.60 -11.22 -16.16
CA LEU A 321 9.16 -11.39 -17.55
C LEU A 321 10.01 -10.58 -18.55
N GLY A 322 10.63 -9.48 -18.12
CA GLY A 322 11.45 -8.63 -18.97
C GLY A 322 10.74 -8.23 -20.28
N THR A 323 11.36 -8.56 -21.41
CA THR A 323 10.80 -8.28 -22.75
C THR A 323 9.62 -9.16 -23.14
N HIS A 324 9.35 -10.24 -22.39
CA HIS A 324 8.21 -11.13 -22.63
C HIS A 324 6.90 -10.62 -22.02
N LEU A 325 6.94 -9.50 -21.28
CA LEU A 325 5.74 -8.84 -20.78
C LEU A 325 4.95 -8.17 -21.93
N MET A 326 4.11 -8.96 -22.59
CA MET A 326 3.36 -8.51 -23.77
C MET A 326 2.30 -7.45 -23.44
N ASN A 327 1.77 -7.43 -22.20
CA ASN A 327 0.72 -6.50 -21.80
C ASN A 327 0.99 -5.87 -20.43
N ARG A 328 1.92 -4.92 -20.40
CA ARG A 328 2.33 -4.20 -19.20
C ARG A 328 1.17 -3.46 -18.52
N GLU A 329 0.28 -2.84 -19.30
CA GLU A 329 -0.84 -2.06 -18.78
C GLU A 329 -1.92 -2.93 -18.14
N ALA A 330 -2.23 -4.11 -18.72
CA ALA A 330 -3.13 -5.06 -18.08
C ALA A 330 -2.57 -5.56 -16.75
N ALA A 331 -1.28 -5.92 -16.70
CA ALA A 331 -0.63 -6.33 -15.45
C ALA A 331 -0.69 -5.22 -14.39
N LYS A 332 -0.37 -3.97 -14.76
CA LYS A 332 -0.55 -2.82 -13.87
C LYS A 332 -1.99 -2.74 -13.36
N LYS A 333 -2.99 -2.79 -14.25
CA LYS A 333 -4.39 -2.71 -13.84
C LYS A 333 -4.77 -3.77 -12.79
N THR A 334 -4.22 -4.97 -12.89
CA THR A 334 -4.43 -6.03 -11.90
C THR A 334 -3.71 -5.74 -10.57
N PHE A 335 -2.42 -5.40 -10.60
CA PHE A 335 -1.64 -5.13 -9.37
C PHE A 335 -2.10 -3.88 -8.61
N PHE A 336 -2.67 -2.92 -9.32
CA PHE A 336 -3.21 -1.68 -8.77
C PHE A 336 -4.75 -1.65 -8.77
N TYR A 337 -5.39 -2.83 -8.88
CA TYR A 337 -6.84 -2.93 -8.87
C TYR A 337 -7.42 -2.34 -7.58
N SER A 338 -8.56 -1.66 -7.71
CA SER A 338 -9.31 -1.12 -6.57
C SER A 338 -10.76 -1.56 -6.67
N PHE A 339 -11.31 -1.95 -5.52
CA PHE A 339 -12.68 -2.41 -5.36
C PHE A 339 -13.34 -1.51 -4.32
N PRO A 340 -14.51 -0.92 -4.61
CA PRO A 340 -15.12 0.09 -3.73
C PRO A 340 -15.50 -0.49 -2.37
N PHE A 341 -15.48 0.37 -1.35
CA PHE A 341 -16.00 0.04 -0.02
C PHE A 341 -17.41 -0.56 -0.13
N THR A 342 -17.56 -1.77 0.40
CA THR A 342 -18.81 -2.53 0.33
C THR A 342 -19.10 -3.17 1.68
N GLN A 343 -20.31 -2.92 2.22
CA GLN A 343 -20.83 -3.62 3.39
C GLN A 343 -21.51 -4.91 2.94
N LEU A 344 -21.00 -6.06 3.39
CA LEU A 344 -21.59 -7.36 3.09
C LEU A 344 -22.85 -7.58 3.94
N SER A 345 -23.92 -8.08 3.31
CA SER A 345 -25.13 -8.51 4.01
C SER A 345 -24.95 -9.87 4.70
N GLN A 346 -25.97 -10.33 5.44
CA GLN A 346 -25.97 -11.62 6.13
C GLN A 346 -25.87 -12.84 5.20
N THR A 347 -26.17 -12.68 3.92
CA THR A 347 -26.14 -13.75 2.91
C THR A 347 -25.06 -13.55 1.87
N GLN A 348 -24.13 -12.63 2.09
CA GLN A 348 -23.08 -12.31 1.11
C GLN A 348 -21.70 -12.61 1.65
N ILE A 349 -20.82 -12.99 0.73
CA ILE A 349 -19.39 -13.15 0.95
C ILE A 349 -18.62 -12.43 -0.15
N PHE A 350 -17.37 -12.06 0.14
CA PHE A 350 -16.46 -11.50 -0.83
C PHE A 350 -15.42 -12.55 -1.22
N VAL A 351 -15.30 -12.81 -2.53
CA VAL A 351 -14.44 -13.85 -3.07
C VAL A 351 -13.39 -13.24 -3.99
N VAL A 352 -12.16 -13.76 -3.89
CA VAL A 352 -11.01 -13.29 -4.65
C VAL A 352 -10.21 -14.50 -5.15
N PRO A 353 -9.96 -14.61 -6.46
CA PRO A 353 -9.08 -15.64 -7.00
C PRO A 353 -7.65 -15.40 -6.53
N ASP A 354 -6.86 -16.45 -6.29
CA ASP A 354 -5.45 -16.25 -5.94
C ASP A 354 -4.64 -15.70 -7.12
N ASN A 355 -5.04 -16.00 -8.35
CA ASN A 355 -4.54 -15.35 -9.56
C ASN A 355 -5.53 -14.27 -10.03
N TRP A 356 -5.26 -13.02 -9.68
CA TRP A 356 -6.18 -11.89 -9.93
C TRP A 356 -6.35 -11.58 -11.43
N ALA A 357 -5.44 -12.04 -12.28
CA ALA A 357 -5.57 -11.91 -13.73
C ALA A 357 -6.45 -13.00 -14.36
N GLY A 358 -6.61 -14.15 -13.67
CA GLY A 358 -7.31 -15.32 -14.20
C GLY A 358 -8.78 -15.45 -13.77
N GLY A 359 -9.24 -14.67 -12.78
CA GLY A 359 -10.59 -14.79 -12.23
C GLY A 359 -11.29 -13.46 -11.98
N VAL A 360 -12.51 -13.56 -11.44
CA VAL A 360 -13.36 -12.41 -11.11
C VAL A 360 -13.31 -12.16 -9.61
N ILE A 361 -13.08 -10.91 -9.23
CA ILE A 361 -13.19 -10.43 -7.85
C ILE A 361 -14.60 -9.87 -7.67
N GLU A 362 -15.37 -10.44 -6.75
CA GLU A 362 -16.79 -10.10 -6.62
C GLU A 362 -17.40 -10.41 -5.25
N VAL A 363 -18.55 -9.82 -5.00
CA VAL A 363 -19.45 -10.18 -3.89
C VAL A 363 -20.49 -11.15 -4.43
N ILE A 364 -20.59 -12.32 -3.81
CA ILE A 364 -21.57 -13.35 -4.19
C ILE A 364 -22.51 -13.66 -3.03
N SER A 365 -23.68 -14.20 -3.35
CA SER A 365 -24.57 -14.78 -2.36
C SER A 365 -24.05 -16.13 -1.88
N LEU A 366 -24.21 -16.43 -0.59
CA LEU A 366 -23.95 -17.76 -0.02
C LEU A 366 -24.68 -18.87 -0.79
N GLY A 367 -25.86 -18.58 -1.35
CA GLY A 367 -26.62 -19.53 -2.16
C GLY A 367 -25.99 -19.86 -3.53
N GLN A 368 -24.98 -19.11 -3.98
CA GLN A 368 -24.22 -19.42 -5.19
C GLN A 368 -23.07 -20.41 -4.93
N VAL A 369 -22.69 -20.62 -3.67
CA VAL A 369 -21.59 -21.52 -3.30
C VAL A 369 -22.04 -22.97 -3.50
N ASN A 370 -21.33 -23.72 -4.34
CA ASN A 370 -21.63 -25.13 -4.60
C ASN A 370 -21.01 -26.04 -3.54
N ALA A 371 -19.73 -25.80 -3.21
CA ALA A 371 -18.98 -26.65 -2.28
C ALA A 371 -17.70 -25.98 -1.75
N LYS A 372 -17.24 -26.41 -0.58
CA LYS A 372 -15.90 -26.09 -0.05
C LYS A 372 -14.86 -27.04 -0.64
N VAL A 373 -13.71 -26.52 -1.05
CA VAL A 373 -12.59 -27.32 -1.56
C VAL A 373 -11.72 -27.78 -0.39
N LEU A 374 -11.48 -29.08 -0.29
CA LEU A 374 -10.73 -29.70 0.79
C LEU A 374 -9.27 -29.96 0.44
N GLY A 375 -8.97 -30.22 -0.83
CA GLY A 375 -7.64 -30.60 -1.27
C GLY A 375 -7.61 -31.28 -2.63
N TYR A 376 -6.49 -31.92 -2.96
CA TYR A 376 -6.38 -32.83 -4.08
C TYR A 376 -6.83 -34.24 -3.71
N LYS A 377 -7.33 -34.99 -4.68
CA LYS A 377 -7.50 -36.43 -4.55
C LYS A 377 -6.13 -37.13 -4.59
N GLY A 378 -5.86 -37.98 -3.60
CA GLY A 378 -4.73 -38.91 -3.62
C GLY A 378 -4.87 -39.98 -4.71
N GLU A 379 -3.74 -40.62 -5.06
CA GLU A 379 -3.68 -41.68 -6.08
C GLU A 379 -4.40 -42.98 -5.68
#